data_AF-C8XHD8-F1
#
_entry.id   AF-C8XHD8-F1
#
_cell.length_a   1.000
_cell.length_b   1.000
_cell.length_c   1.000
_cell.angle_alpha   90.00
_cell.angle_beta   90.00
_cell.angle_gamma   90.00
#
_symmetry.space_group_name_H-M   'P 1'
#
loop_
_entity.id
_entity.type
_entity.pdbx_description
1 polymer ?
#
loop_
_entity_poly.entity_id
_entity_poly.type
_entity_poly.pdbx_seq_one_letter_code
_entity_poly.pdbx_strand_id
1 'polypeptide(L)'
;MAYASSQEFTKHSENLSQVQKTMTQLERQHKQAIRKNDEPAVMALRIVHRLLLGVEAEARLRKIISDPTGFNEREQSAAWDKREQAQRWTFVVELAFRRHYTVPLHDGIDSSTIGTSFNHYQHIVSTIETSIRPVIEERNKLAHGQWRWQLKSRQEKIFKADAVLMSDMNYSALTARRQYLEAITQLVYILVVSEPTFQRDFNTLTQKMANLTSEMDGNRYQEFAKSIRTRRPPVIQE
;
A
#
# COMPACT_ATOMS: atom_id res chain seq x y z
N MET A 1 -5.29 -1.94 30.61
CA MET A 1 -4.22 -2.89 30.19
C MET A 1 -3.20 -2.10 29.39
N ALA A 2 -1.93 -2.08 29.80
CA ALA A 2 -0.88 -1.56 28.94
C ALA A 2 -0.74 -2.53 27.75
N TYR A 3 -0.94 -2.06 26.53
CA TYR A 3 -0.70 -2.88 25.34
C TYR A 3 0.78 -3.30 25.34
N ALA A 4 1.05 -4.57 25.05
CA ALA A 4 2.42 -5.01 24.84
C ALA A 4 3.03 -4.15 23.73
N SER A 5 4.17 -3.50 24.00
CA SER A 5 4.88 -2.68 23.02
C SER A 5 6.36 -3.03 23.07
N SER A 6 6.95 -3.36 21.93
CA SER A 6 8.38 -3.51 21.78
C SER A 6 9.00 -2.18 21.33
N GLN A 7 10.29 -1.99 21.61
CA GLN A 7 11.01 -0.79 21.14
C GLN A 7 11.01 -0.71 19.61
N GLU A 8 11.15 -1.85 18.93
CA GLU A 8 11.12 -1.95 17.47
C GLU A 8 9.75 -1.55 16.91
N PHE A 9 8.67 -2.09 17.47
CA PHE A 9 7.30 -1.74 17.07
C PHE A 9 7.02 -0.25 17.24
N THR A 10 7.50 0.34 18.33
CA THR A 10 7.35 1.78 18.60
C THR A 10 8.04 2.60 17.52
N LYS A 11 9.31 2.30 17.21
CA LYS A 11 10.09 2.99 16.17
C LYS A 11 9.48 2.84 14.78
N HIS A 12 8.98 1.64 14.43
CA HIS A 12 8.28 1.44 13.16
C HIS A 12 6.94 2.16 13.10
N SER A 13 6.22 2.26 14.22
CA SER A 13 4.99 3.04 14.33
C SER A 13 5.24 4.54 14.16
N GLU A 14 6.30 5.09 14.76
CA GLU A 14 6.72 6.48 14.59
C GLU A 14 7.11 6.79 13.14
N ASN A 15 7.90 5.91 12.52
CA ASN A 15 8.26 6.03 11.10
C ASN A 15 7.03 6.03 10.20
N LEU A 16 6.08 5.11 10.41
CA LEU A 16 4.83 5.07 9.65
C LEU A 16 4.03 6.37 9.86
N SER A 17 3.92 6.85 11.10
CA SER A 17 3.24 8.11 11.41
C SER A 17 3.85 9.28 10.65
N GLN A 18 5.19 9.36 10.59
CA GLN A 18 5.89 10.41 9.86
C GLN A 18 5.65 10.34 8.34
N VAL A 19 5.64 9.13 7.77
CA VAL A 19 5.31 8.92 6.35
C VAL A 19 3.88 9.37 6.05
N GLN A 20 2.90 9.01 6.89
CA GLN A 20 1.50 9.40 6.72
C GLN A 20 1.28 10.92 6.83
N LYS A 21 1.96 11.58 7.77
CA LYS A 21 1.94 13.05 7.89
C LYS A 21 2.51 13.71 6.63
N THR A 22 3.64 13.19 6.14
CA THR A 22 4.28 13.68 4.91
C THR A 22 3.37 13.49 3.69
N MET A 23 2.71 12.34 3.58
CA MET A 23 1.76 12.04 2.51
C MET A 23 0.57 13.00 2.54
N THR A 24 0.03 13.28 3.72
CA THR A 24 -1.06 14.25 3.89
C THR A 24 -0.65 15.65 3.42
N GLN A 25 0.57 16.08 3.75
CA GLN A 25 1.09 17.38 3.30
C GLN A 25 1.33 17.41 1.78
N LEU A 26 1.87 16.34 1.23
CA LEU A 26 2.10 16.19 -0.20
C LEU A 26 0.77 16.26 -0.98
N GLU A 27 -0.27 15.56 -0.52
CA GLU A 27 -1.60 15.61 -1.14
C GLU A 27 -2.19 17.03 -1.14
N ARG A 28 -1.97 17.79 -0.06
CA ARG A 28 -2.39 19.20 0.01
C ARG A 28 -1.66 20.05 -1.03
N GLN A 29 -0.34 19.89 -1.15
CA GLN A 29 0.46 20.59 -2.14
C GLN A 29 0.06 20.20 -3.58
N HIS A 30 -0.18 18.91 -3.82
CA HIS A 30 -0.62 18.41 -5.12
C HIS A 30 -1.97 19.00 -5.51
N LYS A 31 -2.95 19.00 -4.59
CA LYS A 31 -4.24 19.70 -4.77
C LYS A 31 -4.07 21.18 -5.07
N GLN A 32 -3.14 21.85 -4.37
CA GLN A 32 -2.88 23.28 -4.58
C GLN A 32 -2.28 23.57 -5.96
N ALA A 33 -1.34 22.74 -6.43
CA ALA A 33 -0.78 22.85 -7.78
C ALA A 33 -1.86 22.69 -8.85
N ILE A 34 -2.76 21.72 -8.70
CA ILE A 34 -3.90 21.53 -9.62
C ILE A 34 -4.81 22.76 -9.63
N ARG A 35 -5.11 23.32 -8.46
CA ARG A 35 -5.92 24.54 -8.32
C ARG A 35 -5.29 25.74 -9.03
N LYS A 36 -3.96 25.89 -8.92
CA LYS A 36 -3.20 26.96 -9.58
C LYS A 36 -2.99 26.72 -11.08
N ASN A 37 -3.40 25.58 -11.62
CA ASN A 37 -3.12 25.16 -12.99
C ASN A 37 -1.61 25.12 -13.30
N ASP A 38 -0.80 24.78 -12.30
CA ASP A 38 0.66 24.65 -12.40
C ASP A 38 1.02 23.22 -12.83
N GLU A 39 0.92 22.95 -14.13
CA GLU A 39 1.13 21.61 -14.67
C GLU A 39 2.54 21.04 -14.38
N PRO A 40 3.65 21.81 -14.47
CA PRO A 40 4.97 21.34 -14.04
C PRO A 40 5.00 20.86 -12.58
N ALA A 41 4.41 21.62 -11.65
CA ALA A 41 4.32 21.20 -10.25
C ALA A 41 3.41 19.97 -10.07
N VAL A 42 2.29 19.88 -10.80
CA VAL A 42 1.42 18.70 -10.78
C VAL A 42 2.18 17.45 -11.23
N MET A 43 2.97 17.54 -12.30
CA MET A 43 3.77 16.42 -12.79
C MET A 43 4.83 15.97 -11.77
N ALA A 44 5.56 16.93 -11.16
CA ALA A 44 6.55 16.62 -10.14
C ALA A 44 5.90 15.98 -8.89
N LEU A 45 4.82 16.55 -8.39
CA LEU A 45 4.10 16.06 -7.22
C LEU A 45 3.45 14.69 -7.47
N ARG A 46 3.05 14.39 -8.71
CA ARG A 46 2.59 13.05 -9.11
C ARG A 46 3.68 11.99 -8.91
N ILE A 47 4.90 12.26 -9.36
CA ILE A 47 6.04 11.32 -9.20
C ILE A 47 6.32 11.08 -7.73
N VAL A 48 6.39 12.16 -6.93
CA VAL A 48 6.67 12.06 -5.49
C VAL A 48 5.54 11.33 -4.75
N HIS A 49 4.28 11.56 -5.12
CA HIS A 49 3.13 10.90 -4.50
C HIS A 49 3.16 9.38 -4.74
N ARG A 50 3.51 8.97 -5.96
CA ARG A 50 3.70 7.55 -6.30
C ARG A 50 4.83 6.90 -5.53
N LEU A 51 5.98 7.58 -5.45
CA LEU A 51 7.10 7.11 -4.64
C LEU A 51 6.68 6.92 -3.18
N LEU A 52 6.00 7.91 -2.62
CA LEU A 52 5.59 7.90 -1.22
C LEU A 52 4.53 6.83 -0.92
N LEU A 53 3.71 6.43 -1.92
CA LEU A 53 2.75 5.34 -1.78
C LEU A 53 3.47 4.01 -1.49
N GLY A 54 4.55 3.72 -2.21
CA GLY A 54 5.35 2.52 -1.94
C GLY A 54 6.18 2.61 -0.67
N VAL A 55 6.66 3.81 -0.31
CA VAL A 55 7.29 4.04 1.00
C VAL A 55 6.30 3.75 2.14
N GLU A 56 5.05 4.20 2.00
CA GLU A 56 4.00 3.91 2.98
C GLU A 56 3.70 2.41 3.06
N ALA A 57 3.61 1.70 1.93
CA ALA A 57 3.42 0.26 1.91
C ALA A 57 4.53 -0.47 2.68
N GLU A 58 5.80 -0.14 2.45
CA GLU A 58 6.93 -0.74 3.16
C GLU A 58 6.93 -0.40 4.66
N ALA A 59 6.62 0.85 5.03
CA ALA A 59 6.57 1.28 6.42
C ALA A 59 5.48 0.53 7.20
N ARG A 60 4.32 0.29 6.56
CA ARG A 60 3.24 -0.49 7.17
C ARG A 60 3.62 -1.96 7.36
N LEU A 61 4.25 -2.59 6.36
CA LEU A 61 4.72 -3.98 6.49
C LEU A 61 5.70 -4.13 7.67
N ARG A 62 6.65 -3.20 7.80
CA ARG A 62 7.61 -3.18 8.94
C ARG A 62 6.90 -3.11 10.28
N LYS A 63 5.88 -2.25 10.39
CA LYS A 63 5.06 -2.16 11.61
C LYS A 63 4.31 -3.47 11.87
N ILE A 64 3.74 -4.10 10.84
CA ILE A 64 3.00 -5.36 10.99
C ILE A 64 3.91 -6.48 11.48
N ILE A 65 5.09 -6.65 10.85
CA ILE A 65 6.04 -7.71 11.21
C ILE A 65 6.50 -7.52 12.66
N SER A 66 6.78 -6.29 13.08
CA SER A 66 7.30 -5.99 14.42
C SER A 66 6.23 -5.96 15.53
N ASP A 67 4.95 -6.20 15.22
CA ASP A 67 3.90 -6.15 16.24
C ASP A 67 4.09 -7.29 17.28
N PRO A 68 4.22 -6.96 18.57
CA PRO A 68 4.51 -7.94 19.62
C PRO A 68 3.36 -8.92 19.88
N THR A 69 2.15 -8.63 19.39
CA THR A 69 0.98 -9.52 19.48
C THR A 69 0.81 -10.40 18.24
N GLY A 70 1.52 -10.06 17.16
CA GLY A 70 1.50 -10.75 15.88
C GLY A 70 2.44 -11.95 15.85
N PHE A 71 3.71 -11.71 15.57
CA PHE A 71 4.70 -12.75 15.29
C PHE A 71 5.75 -12.86 16.40
N ASN A 72 6.26 -14.07 16.63
CA ASN A 72 7.45 -14.29 17.46
C ASN A 72 8.74 -13.97 16.70
N GLU A 73 9.89 -13.91 17.39
CA GLU A 73 11.19 -13.53 16.80
C GLU A 73 11.61 -14.42 15.62
N ARG A 74 11.29 -15.72 15.65
CA ARG A 74 11.63 -16.66 14.56
C ARG A 74 10.80 -16.37 13.32
N GLU A 75 9.50 -16.14 13.50
CA GLU A 75 8.59 -15.77 12.41
C GLU A 75 8.96 -14.42 11.80
N GLN A 76 9.31 -13.44 12.63
CA GLN A 76 9.81 -12.13 12.19
C GLN A 76 11.10 -12.28 11.36
N SER A 77 12.06 -13.07 11.84
CA SER A 77 13.31 -13.34 11.13
C SER A 77 13.05 -14.02 9.77
N ALA A 78 12.19 -15.03 9.74
CA ALA A 78 11.81 -15.72 8.51
C ALA A 78 11.12 -14.79 7.50
N ALA A 79 10.34 -13.81 7.98
CA ALA A 79 9.76 -12.78 7.13
C ALA A 79 10.84 -11.86 6.57
N TRP A 80 11.83 -11.45 7.37
CA TRP A 80 12.93 -10.61 6.90
C TRP A 80 13.88 -11.30 5.92
N ASP A 81 14.03 -12.62 6.02
CA ASP A 81 14.86 -13.43 5.13
C ASP A 81 14.35 -13.48 3.69
N LYS A 82 13.08 -13.15 3.44
CA LYS A 82 12.58 -13.05 2.06
C LYS A 82 13.28 -11.89 1.34
N ARG A 83 13.83 -12.18 0.17
CA ARG A 83 14.62 -11.23 -0.62
C ARG A 83 13.78 -10.08 -1.19
N GLU A 84 12.60 -10.39 -1.70
CA GLU A 84 11.72 -9.40 -2.33
C GLU A 84 10.69 -8.87 -1.35
N GLN A 85 10.48 -7.55 -1.33
CA GLN A 85 9.48 -6.92 -0.47
C GLN A 85 8.05 -7.42 -0.75
N ALA A 86 7.71 -7.70 -2.02
CA ALA A 86 6.41 -8.28 -2.37
C ALA A 86 6.24 -9.71 -1.80
N GLN A 87 7.29 -10.52 -1.81
CA GLN A 87 7.28 -11.85 -1.20
C GLN A 87 7.12 -11.80 0.33
N ARG A 88 7.62 -10.74 0.98
CA ARG A 88 7.42 -10.55 2.43
C ARG A 88 5.94 -10.36 2.76
N TRP A 89 5.21 -9.61 1.94
CA TRP A 89 3.77 -9.41 2.13
C TRP A 89 2.98 -10.71 2.06
N THR A 90 3.18 -11.50 1.00
CA THR A 90 2.48 -12.78 0.85
C THR A 90 2.90 -13.76 1.94
N PHE A 91 4.17 -13.79 2.32
CA PHE A 91 4.66 -14.64 3.40
C PHE A 91 4.09 -14.28 4.78
N VAL A 92 3.92 -12.98 5.09
CA VAL A 92 3.26 -12.53 6.32
C VAL A 92 1.82 -13.04 6.39
N VAL A 93 1.09 -12.98 5.28
CA VAL A 93 -0.27 -13.52 5.19
C VAL A 93 -0.26 -15.04 5.38
N GLU A 94 0.64 -15.74 4.70
CA GLU A 94 0.80 -17.19 4.83
C GLU A 94 1.04 -17.60 6.30
N LEU A 95 1.99 -16.96 6.98
CA LEU A 95 2.29 -17.22 8.39
C LEU A 95 1.06 -16.99 9.28
N ALA A 96 0.33 -15.90 9.07
CA ALA A 96 -0.85 -15.59 9.88
C ALA A 96 -1.97 -16.62 9.70
N PHE A 97 -2.22 -17.09 8.46
CA PHE A 97 -3.17 -18.19 8.22
C PHE A 97 -2.69 -19.51 8.86
N ARG A 98 -1.42 -19.87 8.70
CA ARG A 98 -0.87 -21.08 9.34
C ARG A 98 -1.05 -21.05 10.84
N ARG A 99 -0.85 -19.89 11.47
CA ARG A 99 -1.03 -19.70 12.92
C ARG A 99 -2.47 -19.92 13.35
N HIS A 100 -3.43 -19.27 12.69
CA HIS A 100 -4.85 -19.34 13.10
C HIS A 100 -5.47 -20.70 12.88
N TYR A 101 -5.14 -21.34 11.76
CA TYR A 101 -5.72 -22.64 11.39
C TYR A 101 -4.81 -23.81 11.77
N THR A 102 -3.75 -23.56 12.55
CA THR A 102 -2.80 -24.58 13.05
C THR A 102 -2.25 -25.48 11.93
N VAL A 103 -1.91 -24.88 10.78
CA VAL A 103 -1.38 -25.62 9.61
C VAL A 103 0.13 -25.79 9.75
N PRO A 104 0.66 -27.02 9.80
CA PRO A 104 2.09 -27.27 9.87
C PRO A 104 2.86 -26.66 8.69
N LEU A 105 4.10 -26.22 8.90
CA LEU A 105 4.94 -25.60 7.86
C LEU A 105 5.20 -26.49 6.63
N HIS A 106 5.16 -27.81 6.80
CA HIS A 106 5.38 -28.77 5.70
C HIS A 106 4.14 -29.01 4.85
N ASP A 107 2.96 -28.60 5.34
CA ASP A 107 1.70 -28.76 4.63
C ASP A 107 1.38 -27.53 3.75
N GLY A 108 0.60 -27.77 2.70
CA GLY A 108 0.04 -26.71 1.88
C GLY A 108 -1.10 -25.96 2.59
N ILE A 109 -1.27 -24.68 2.28
CA ILE A 109 -2.52 -23.98 2.59
C ILE A 109 -3.48 -24.23 1.44
N ASP A 110 -4.53 -25.00 1.69
CA ASP A 110 -5.57 -25.34 0.73
C ASP A 110 -6.93 -25.53 1.42
N SER A 111 -7.96 -25.87 0.65
CA SER A 111 -9.31 -26.10 1.18
C SER A 111 -9.41 -27.29 2.13
N SER A 112 -8.47 -28.23 2.09
CA SER A 112 -8.42 -29.36 3.02
C SER A 112 -7.82 -28.98 4.37
N THR A 113 -6.88 -28.03 4.39
CA THR A 113 -6.22 -27.58 5.63
C THR A 113 -6.94 -26.44 6.34
N ILE A 114 -7.52 -25.49 5.60
CA ILE A 114 -8.18 -24.29 6.19
C ILE A 114 -9.65 -24.10 5.77
N GLY A 115 -10.24 -25.10 5.11
CA GLY A 115 -11.66 -25.11 4.79
C GLY A 115 -12.11 -23.90 3.95
N THR A 116 -13.23 -23.30 4.33
CA THR A 116 -13.82 -22.14 3.65
C THR A 116 -12.94 -20.89 3.70
N SER A 117 -12.05 -20.79 4.70
CA SER A 117 -11.11 -19.67 4.84
C SER A 117 -10.03 -19.66 3.76
N PHE A 118 -9.91 -20.74 2.97
CA PHE A 118 -9.02 -20.77 1.81
C PHE A 118 -9.37 -19.69 0.78
N ASN A 119 -10.66 -19.39 0.59
CA ASN A 119 -11.09 -18.31 -0.30
C ASN A 119 -10.60 -16.94 0.20
N HIS A 120 -10.59 -16.71 1.51
CA HIS A 120 -10.06 -15.48 2.09
C HIS A 120 -8.54 -15.37 1.86
N TYR A 121 -7.82 -16.47 2.07
CA TYR A 121 -6.38 -16.55 1.80
C TYR A 121 -6.07 -16.21 0.33
N GLN A 122 -6.73 -16.90 -0.62
CA GLN A 122 -6.53 -16.68 -2.05
C GLN A 122 -6.85 -15.23 -2.45
N HIS A 123 -7.94 -14.67 -1.91
CA HIS A 123 -8.33 -13.29 -2.19
C HIS A 123 -7.26 -12.30 -1.73
N ILE A 124 -6.71 -12.46 -0.52
CA ILE A 124 -5.69 -11.56 0.03
C ILE A 124 -4.38 -11.69 -0.76
N VAL A 125 -3.93 -12.92 -1.03
CA VAL A 125 -2.71 -13.16 -1.81
C VAL A 125 -2.84 -12.58 -3.21
N SER A 126 -3.95 -12.84 -3.91
CA SER A 126 -4.23 -12.25 -5.23
C SER A 126 -4.25 -10.72 -5.18
N THR A 127 -4.83 -10.13 -4.14
CA THR A 127 -4.87 -8.68 -3.94
C THR A 127 -3.47 -8.09 -3.75
N ILE A 128 -2.61 -8.73 -2.95
CA ILE A 128 -1.22 -8.32 -2.76
C ILE A 128 -0.46 -8.36 -4.08
N GLU A 129 -0.59 -9.45 -4.83
CA GLU A 129 0.09 -9.66 -6.11
C GLU A 129 -0.35 -8.65 -7.18
N THR A 130 -1.65 -8.33 -7.23
CA THR A 130 -2.20 -7.43 -8.26
C THR A 130 -2.13 -5.96 -7.89
N SER A 131 -2.13 -5.61 -6.61
CA SER A 131 -2.26 -4.21 -6.15
C SER A 131 -1.07 -3.69 -5.36
N ILE A 132 -0.43 -4.53 -4.54
CA ILE A 132 0.70 -4.11 -3.68
C ILE A 132 2.05 -4.32 -4.36
N ARG A 133 2.27 -5.46 -5.02
CA ARG A 133 3.51 -5.72 -5.77
C ARG A 133 3.82 -4.61 -6.78
N PRO A 134 2.87 -4.16 -7.63
CA PRO A 134 3.16 -3.07 -8.58
C PRO A 134 3.61 -1.79 -7.88
N VAL A 135 3.00 -1.42 -6.76
CA VAL A 135 3.36 -0.23 -5.98
C VAL A 135 4.80 -0.31 -5.44
N ILE A 136 5.21 -1.47 -4.94
CA ILE A 136 6.56 -1.72 -4.42
C ILE A 136 7.60 -1.69 -5.55
N GLU A 137 7.32 -2.38 -6.65
CA GLU A 137 8.22 -2.43 -7.80
C GLU A 137 8.39 -1.05 -8.43
N GLU A 138 7.30 -0.29 -8.54
CA GLU A 138 7.32 1.07 -9.05
C GLU A 138 8.13 2.01 -8.15
N ARG A 139 7.95 1.92 -6.83
CA ARG A 139 8.74 2.68 -5.86
C ARG A 139 10.24 2.46 -6.06
N ASN A 140 10.69 1.22 -6.25
CA ASN A 140 12.10 0.93 -6.49
C ASN A 140 12.60 1.62 -7.76
N LYS A 141 11.84 1.56 -8.86
CA LYS A 141 12.20 2.26 -10.11
C LYS A 141 12.28 3.77 -9.90
N LEU A 142 11.29 4.36 -9.23
CA LEU A 142 11.25 5.80 -8.95
C LEU A 142 12.41 6.27 -8.05
N ALA A 143 12.75 5.49 -7.02
CA ALA A 143 13.87 5.78 -6.12
C ALA A 143 15.24 5.75 -6.86
N HIS A 144 15.36 4.94 -7.91
CA HIS A 144 16.54 4.89 -8.78
C HIS A 144 16.52 5.94 -9.91
N GLY A 145 15.62 6.92 -9.88
CA GLY A 145 15.57 8.00 -10.88
C GLY A 145 14.97 7.60 -12.23
N GLN A 146 14.35 6.42 -12.32
CA GLN A 146 13.76 5.90 -13.57
C GLN A 146 12.37 6.52 -13.82
N TRP A 147 12.29 7.86 -13.88
CA TRP A 147 11.02 8.59 -13.91
C TRP A 147 10.37 8.62 -15.29
N ARG A 148 11.18 8.53 -16.35
CA ARG A 148 10.73 8.57 -17.74
C ARG A 148 11.02 7.28 -18.51
N TRP A 149 12.20 6.70 -18.27
CA TRP A 149 12.66 5.48 -18.92
C TRP A 149 12.98 4.43 -17.86
N GLN A 150 12.35 3.27 -17.95
CA GLN A 150 12.60 2.17 -17.03
C GLN A 150 13.66 1.24 -17.62
N LEU A 151 14.56 0.78 -16.76
CA LEU A 151 15.54 -0.25 -17.11
C LEU A 151 14.90 -1.62 -16.97
N LYS A 152 15.16 -2.52 -17.93
CA LYS A 152 14.96 -3.95 -17.67
C LYS A 152 16.01 -4.42 -16.66
N SER A 153 15.58 -5.18 -15.67
CA SER A 153 16.45 -5.72 -14.61
C SER A 153 17.73 -6.33 -15.21
N ARG A 154 18.89 -5.91 -14.68
CA ARG A 154 20.25 -6.37 -15.05
C ARG A 154 20.74 -5.97 -16.45
N GLN A 155 20.04 -5.09 -17.16
CA GLN A 155 20.45 -4.64 -18.50
C GLN A 155 20.37 -3.11 -18.60
N GLU A 156 21.48 -2.42 -18.37
CA GLU A 156 21.59 -0.95 -18.40
C GLU A 156 21.39 -0.33 -19.79
N LYS A 157 21.34 -1.16 -20.84
CA LYS A 157 21.22 -0.71 -22.24
C LYS A 157 19.82 -0.90 -22.83
N ILE A 158 18.89 -1.51 -22.10
CA ILE A 158 17.53 -1.75 -22.59
C ILE A 158 16.53 -0.91 -21.80
N PHE A 159 16.05 0.14 -22.46
CA PHE A 159 15.04 1.04 -21.94
C PHE A 159 13.67 0.64 -22.44
N LYS A 160 12.67 0.64 -21.55
CA LYS A 160 11.26 0.60 -21.94
C LYS A 160 10.67 1.98 -21.65
N ALA A 161 10.13 2.63 -22.70
CA ALA A 161 9.17 3.72 -22.49
C ALA A 161 7.96 3.08 -21.81
N ASP A 162 7.71 3.46 -20.56
CA ASP A 162 6.50 3.04 -19.90
C ASP A 162 5.52 4.21 -19.94
N ALA A 163 4.79 4.34 -21.04
CA ALA A 163 3.75 5.36 -21.19
C ALA A 163 2.70 5.28 -20.07
N VAL A 164 2.54 4.08 -19.48
CA VAL A 164 1.65 3.78 -18.34
C VAL A 164 2.06 4.52 -17.06
N LEU A 165 3.37 4.80 -16.85
CA LEU A 165 3.79 5.67 -15.74
C LEU A 165 3.16 7.08 -15.88
N MET A 166 2.87 7.55 -17.10
CA MET A 166 2.47 8.95 -17.30
C MET A 166 0.97 9.16 -17.44
N SER A 167 0.20 8.20 -17.95
CA SER A 167 -1.21 8.39 -18.30
C SER A 167 -2.21 8.09 -17.18
N ASP A 168 -1.97 7.11 -16.32
CA ASP A 168 -3.08 6.50 -15.53
C ASP A 168 -3.09 6.91 -14.05
N MET A 169 -2.04 7.61 -13.60
CA MET A 169 -1.78 7.89 -12.19
C MET A 169 -1.99 9.37 -11.84
N ASN A 170 -3.16 9.90 -12.17
CA ASN A 170 -3.54 11.26 -11.77
C ASN A 170 -3.87 11.35 -10.26
N TYR A 171 -4.10 12.56 -9.75
CA TYR A 171 -4.32 12.78 -8.31
C TYR A 171 -5.44 11.93 -7.72
N SER A 172 -6.58 11.81 -8.41
CA SER A 172 -7.73 11.03 -7.93
C SER A 172 -7.39 9.54 -7.86
N ALA A 173 -6.76 9.02 -8.92
CA ALA A 173 -6.32 7.64 -9.02
C ALA A 173 -5.29 7.27 -7.93
N LEU A 174 -4.39 8.19 -7.58
CA LEU A 174 -3.40 8.01 -6.51
C LEU A 174 -4.05 8.01 -5.12
N THR A 175 -5.01 8.91 -4.91
CA THR A 175 -5.76 9.01 -3.65
C THR A 175 -6.58 7.73 -3.41
N ALA A 176 -7.23 7.20 -4.45
CA ALA A 176 -7.96 5.93 -4.38
C ALA A 176 -7.02 4.75 -4.07
N ARG A 177 -5.85 4.69 -4.72
CA ARG A 177 -4.83 3.67 -4.44
C ARG A 177 -4.28 3.73 -3.02
N ARG A 178 -4.09 4.94 -2.47
CA ARG A 178 -3.70 5.11 -1.06
C ARG A 178 -4.77 4.54 -0.11
N GLN A 179 -6.04 4.87 -0.34
CA GLN A 179 -7.14 4.33 0.48
C GLN A 179 -7.28 2.81 0.35
N TYR A 180 -6.97 2.27 -0.83
CA TYR A 180 -6.97 0.83 -1.06
C TYR A 180 -5.81 0.15 -0.32
N LEU A 181 -4.59 0.72 -0.43
CA LEU A 181 -3.43 0.31 0.35
C LEU A 181 -3.75 0.31 1.84
N GLU A 182 -4.40 1.37 2.35
CA GLU A 182 -4.85 1.44 3.74
C GLU A 182 -5.79 0.29 4.11
N ALA A 183 -6.77 -0.02 3.26
CA ALA A 183 -7.75 -1.08 3.51
C ALA A 183 -7.11 -2.48 3.52
N ILE A 184 -6.32 -2.84 2.50
CA ILE A 184 -5.64 -4.15 2.47
C ILE A 184 -4.63 -4.28 3.60
N THR A 185 -3.92 -3.19 3.93
CA THR A 185 -2.94 -3.25 5.01
C THR A 185 -3.61 -3.40 6.37
N GLN A 186 -4.77 -2.75 6.57
CA GLN A 186 -5.58 -2.96 7.76
C GLN A 186 -6.07 -4.41 7.83
N LEU A 187 -6.51 -4.98 6.70
CA LEU A 187 -6.96 -6.37 6.62
C LEU A 187 -5.84 -7.36 6.98
N VAL A 188 -4.62 -7.14 6.48
CA VAL A 188 -3.45 -7.95 6.84
C VAL A 188 -3.07 -7.73 8.31
N TYR A 189 -3.14 -6.51 8.82
CA TYR A 189 -2.82 -6.24 10.23
C TYR A 189 -3.77 -6.96 11.19
N ILE A 190 -5.10 -6.86 10.96
CA ILE A 190 -6.06 -7.57 11.81
C ILE A 190 -5.91 -9.09 11.67
N LEU A 191 -5.58 -9.59 10.47
CA LEU A 191 -5.25 -11.00 10.26
C LEU A 191 -4.06 -11.40 11.13
N VAL A 192 -2.99 -10.62 11.19
CA VAL A 192 -1.82 -10.96 12.01
C VAL A 192 -2.14 -10.98 13.50
N VAL A 193 -2.94 -10.01 13.97
CA VAL A 193 -3.19 -9.80 15.41
C VAL A 193 -4.34 -10.66 15.96
N SER A 194 -5.43 -10.86 15.22
CA SER A 194 -6.67 -11.43 15.76
C SER A 194 -7.57 -12.07 14.70
N GLU A 195 -7.67 -13.40 14.72
CA GLU A 195 -8.60 -14.15 13.85
C GLU A 195 -10.07 -13.72 14.00
N PRO A 196 -10.64 -13.56 15.22
CA PRO A 196 -12.05 -13.16 15.34
C PRO A 196 -12.31 -11.77 14.74
N THR A 197 -11.37 -10.83 14.92
CA THR A 197 -11.48 -9.48 14.33
C THR A 197 -11.37 -9.54 12.82
N PHE A 198 -10.46 -10.37 12.30
CA PHE A 198 -10.30 -10.61 10.88
C PHE A 198 -11.61 -11.12 10.25
N GLN A 199 -12.22 -12.16 10.81
CA GLN A 199 -13.47 -12.72 10.27
C GLN A 199 -14.61 -11.71 10.28
N ARG A 200 -14.72 -10.93 11.36
CA ARG A 200 -15.75 -9.88 11.50
C ARG A 200 -15.60 -8.79 10.44
N ASP A 201 -14.38 -8.30 10.21
CA ASP A 201 -14.15 -7.10 9.40
C ASP A 201 -13.79 -7.41 7.94
N PHE A 202 -13.57 -8.69 7.59
CA PHE A 202 -13.17 -9.13 6.25
C PHE A 202 -14.08 -8.55 5.16
N ASN A 203 -15.40 -8.81 5.26
CA ASN A 203 -16.38 -8.38 4.25
C ASN A 203 -16.44 -6.85 4.10
N THR A 204 -16.35 -6.11 5.20
CA THR A 204 -16.39 -4.65 5.17
C THR A 204 -15.15 -4.07 4.48
N LEU A 205 -13.97 -4.60 4.78
CA LEU A 205 -12.72 -4.14 4.18
C LEU A 205 -12.62 -4.54 2.70
N THR A 206 -13.05 -5.76 2.32
CA THR A 206 -13.05 -6.20 0.92
C THR A 206 -14.08 -5.45 0.08
N GLN A 207 -15.26 -5.14 0.63
CA GLN A 207 -16.22 -4.28 -0.06
C GLN A 207 -15.68 -2.87 -0.26
N LYS A 208 -15.00 -2.29 0.75
CA LYS A 208 -14.33 -0.99 0.62
C LYS A 208 -13.28 -1.03 -0.50
N MET A 209 -12.47 -2.08 -0.56
CA MET A 209 -11.49 -2.28 -1.63
C MET A 209 -12.16 -2.36 -3.01
N ALA A 210 -13.23 -3.14 -3.15
CA ALA A 210 -13.96 -3.28 -4.40
C ALA A 210 -14.53 -1.95 -4.91
N ASN A 211 -15.09 -1.12 -4.01
CA ASN A 211 -15.62 0.20 -4.37
C ASN A 211 -14.51 1.14 -4.90
N LEU A 212 -13.33 1.09 -4.27
CA LEU A 212 -12.19 1.94 -4.64
C LEU A 212 -11.58 1.57 -6.01
N THR A 213 -11.69 0.32 -6.45
CA THR A 213 -11.14 -0.13 -7.75
C THR A 213 -11.69 0.69 -8.92
N SER A 214 -12.98 1.06 -8.86
CA SER A 214 -13.62 1.91 -9.87
C SER A 214 -13.08 3.34 -9.92
N GLU A 215 -12.49 3.84 -8.84
CA GLU A 215 -11.93 5.20 -8.77
C GLU A 215 -10.45 5.25 -9.18
N MET A 216 -9.80 4.08 -9.29
CA MET A 216 -8.39 3.96 -9.65
C MET A 216 -8.11 4.20 -11.14
N ASP A 217 -9.13 4.15 -11.99
CA ASP A 217 -9.01 4.44 -13.42
C ASP A 217 -8.70 5.91 -13.70
N GLY A 218 -8.92 6.79 -12.71
CA GLY A 218 -8.67 8.21 -12.83
C GLY A 218 -9.62 8.95 -13.77
N ASN A 219 -10.70 8.33 -14.25
CA ASN A 219 -11.63 8.90 -15.24
C ASN A 219 -12.31 10.18 -14.72
N ARG A 220 -12.54 10.26 -13.40
CA ARG A 220 -13.14 11.43 -12.74
C ARG A 220 -12.16 12.59 -12.51
N TYR A 221 -10.91 12.48 -12.93
CA TYR A 221 -9.89 13.50 -12.66
C TYR A 221 -10.17 14.84 -13.32
N GLN A 222 -10.63 14.84 -14.58
CA GLN A 222 -10.89 16.08 -15.30
C GLN A 222 -12.02 16.88 -14.64
N GLU A 223 -13.07 16.18 -14.20
CA GLU A 223 -14.17 16.77 -13.42
C GLU A 223 -13.68 17.30 -12.07
N PHE A 224 -12.88 16.50 -11.36
CA PHE A 224 -12.27 16.89 -10.09
C PHE A 224 -11.41 18.17 -10.25
N ALA A 225 -10.50 18.19 -11.22
CA ALA A 225 -9.60 19.32 -11.48
C ALA A 225 -10.39 20.60 -11.79
N LYS A 226 -11.42 20.51 -12.65
CA LYS A 226 -12.33 21.63 -12.94
C LYS A 226 -13.05 22.12 -11.67
N SER A 227 -13.54 21.21 -10.83
CA SER A 227 -14.26 21.55 -9.60
C SER A 227 -13.40 22.30 -8.58
N ILE A 228 -12.12 21.96 -8.47
CA ILE A 228 -11.24 22.61 -7.47
C ILE A 228 -10.59 23.90 -7.98
N ARG A 229 -10.51 24.09 -9.31
CA ARG A 229 -10.07 25.33 -9.96
C ARG A 229 -11.15 26.42 -9.88
N THR A 230 -12.42 26.05 -9.95
CA THR A 230 -13.56 26.98 -9.90
C THR A 230 -13.90 27.46 -8.48
N ARG A 231 -13.56 26.68 -7.44
CA ARG A 231 -13.67 27.10 -6.04
C ARG A 231 -12.57 28.13 -5.71
N ARG A 232 -12.92 29.43 -5.78
CA ARG A 232 -12.03 30.52 -5.29
C ARG A 232 -11.69 30.29 -3.81
N PRO A 233 -10.43 30.48 -3.38
CA PRO A 233 -10.12 30.62 -1.97
C PRO A 233 -10.89 31.81 -1.39
N PRO A 234 -11.33 31.77 -0.12
CA PRO A 234 -11.84 32.97 0.53
C PRO A 234 -10.76 34.05 0.45
N VAL A 235 -11.16 35.23 -0.05
CA VAL A 235 -10.34 36.43 0.01
C VAL A 235 -10.21 36.78 1.48
N ILE A 236 -9.03 36.60 2.05
CA ILE A 236 -8.71 37.16 3.37
C ILE A 236 -8.57 38.66 3.11
N GLN A 237 -9.56 39.44 3.54
CA GLN A 237 -9.42 40.89 3.60
C GLN A 237 -8.47 41.19 4.76
N GLU A 238 -7.36 41.86 4.45
CA GLU A 238 -6.42 42.43 5.43
C GLU A 238 -7.06 43.56 6.23
#